data_AF-A0A7X7SCN5-F1
#
_entry.id   AF-A0A7X7SCN5-F1
#
_cell.length_a   1.000
_cell.length_b   1.000
_cell.length_c   1.000
_cell.angle_alpha   90.00
_cell.angle_beta   90.00
_cell.angle_gamma   90.00
#
_symmetry.space_group_name_H-M   'P 1'
#
loop_
_entity.id
_entity.type
_entity.pdbx_description
1 polymer ?
#
loop_
_entity_poly.entity_id
_entity_poly.type
_entity_poly.pdbx_seq_one_letter_code
_entity_poly.pdbx_strand_id
1 'polypeptide(L)'
;LDPAVARRFTFKLEFGFLGEAGKRQFFERTFRTKLTAKEVQRLSGIPDLAPGDFRTVRQGLYYLGGGAKNADLLAALERESEAKGMTRYATKKIGF
;
A
#
# COMPACT_ATOMS: atom_id res chain seq x y z
N LEU A 1 21.29 11.35 -4.03
CA LEU A 1 21.40 12.31 -5.14
C LEU A 1 22.33 13.42 -4.70
N ASP A 2 23.40 13.72 -5.43
CA ASP A 2 24.31 14.80 -5.05
C ASP A 2 23.59 16.17 -5.14
N PRO A 3 23.86 17.12 -4.22
CA PRO A 3 23.24 18.43 -4.22
C PRO A 3 23.38 19.20 -5.54
N ALA A 4 24.48 19.04 -6.27
CA ALA A 4 24.69 19.69 -7.56
C ALA A 4 23.74 19.15 -8.65
N VAL A 5 23.41 17.86 -8.59
CA VAL A 5 22.44 17.22 -9.50
C VAL A 5 21.01 17.62 -9.12
N ALA A 6 20.69 17.69 -7.83
CA ALA A 6 19.36 18.07 -7.35
C ALA A 6 18.95 19.51 -7.72
N ARG A 7 19.91 20.42 -7.93
CA ARG A 7 19.68 21.81 -8.37
C ARG A 7 19.29 21.94 -9.84
N ARG A 8 19.55 20.90 -10.66
CA ARG A 8 19.23 20.89 -12.10
C ARG A 8 17.76 20.52 -12.38
N PHE A 9 17.01 20.10 -11.37
CA PHE A 9 15.59 19.79 -11.49
C PHE A 9 14.75 20.98 -11.01
N THR A 10 14.00 21.58 -11.94
CA THR A 10 13.07 22.68 -11.65
C THR A 10 11.90 22.23 -10.79
N PHE A 11 11.42 21.00 -10.99
CA PHE A 11 10.31 20.42 -10.23
C PHE A 11 10.75 19.14 -9.53
N LYS A 12 10.32 18.98 -8.28
CA LYS A 12 10.55 17.80 -7.46
C LYS A 12 9.20 17.30 -7.01
N LEU A 13 8.84 16.10 -7.43
CA LEU A 13 7.58 15.46 -7.09
C LEU A 13 7.86 14.37 -6.07
N GLU A 14 7.11 14.38 -4.98
CA GLU A 14 7.10 13.33 -3.98
C GLU A 14 5.75 12.63 -4.01
N PHE A 15 5.78 11.30 -3.97
CA PHE A 15 4.60 10.47 -3.86
C PHE A 15 4.56 9.84 -2.47
N GLY A 16 3.74 10.42 -1.60
CA GLY A 16 3.50 9.90 -0.25
C GLY A 16 2.49 8.74 -0.22
N PHE A 17 2.10 8.34 0.99
CA PHE A 17 1.05 7.36 1.22
C PHE A 17 -0.33 7.88 0.80
N LEU A 18 -1.24 6.95 0.54
CA LEU A 18 -2.62 7.28 0.16
C LEU A 18 -3.37 7.86 1.37
N GLY A 19 -4.06 8.99 1.12
CA GLY A 19 -5.12 9.46 2.01
C GLY A 19 -6.37 8.58 1.94
N GLU A 20 -7.35 8.84 2.80
CA GLU A 20 -8.57 8.03 2.94
C GLU A 20 -9.32 7.81 1.61
N ALA A 21 -9.59 8.89 0.88
CA ALA A 21 -10.25 8.83 -0.43
C ALA A 21 -9.41 8.03 -1.45
N GLY A 22 -8.09 8.20 -1.40
CA GLY A 22 -7.14 7.49 -2.26
C GLY A 22 -7.14 5.98 -1.99
N LYS A 23 -7.14 5.58 -0.71
CA LYS A 23 -7.21 4.16 -0.30
C LYS A 23 -8.47 3.51 -0.84
N ARG A 24 -9.64 4.15 -0.66
CA ARG A 24 -10.91 3.64 -1.17
C ARG A 24 -10.89 3.50 -2.68
N GLN A 25 -10.48 4.54 -3.40
CA GLN A 25 -10.43 4.53 -4.86
C GLN A 25 -9.48 3.45 -5.39
N PHE A 26 -8.32 3.27 -4.75
CA PHE A 26 -7.38 2.21 -5.10
C PHE A 26 -7.94 0.82 -4.84
N PHE A 27 -8.59 0.61 -3.70
CA PHE A 27 -9.20 -0.67 -3.35
C PHE A 27 -10.24 -1.08 -4.41
N GLU A 28 -11.21 -0.20 -4.66
CA GLU A 28 -12.32 -0.49 -5.57
C GLU A 28 -11.83 -0.72 -7.02
N ARG A 29 -10.85 0.07 -7.47
CA ARG A 29 -10.26 -0.09 -8.82
C ARG A 29 -9.39 -1.33 -8.96
N THR A 30 -8.59 -1.66 -7.94
CA THR A 30 -7.62 -2.76 -8.01
C THR A 30 -8.32 -4.12 -7.93
N PHE A 31 -9.31 -4.24 -7.05
CA PHE A 31 -10.00 -5.50 -6.78
C PHE A 31 -11.37 -5.60 -7.47
N ARG A 32 -11.83 -4.54 -8.14
CA ARG A 32 -13.10 -4.49 -8.88
C ARG A 32 -14.31 -4.88 -8.03
N THR A 33 -14.30 -4.44 -6.78
CA THR A 33 -15.34 -4.71 -5.78
C THR A 33 -15.71 -3.42 -5.06
N LYS A 34 -16.91 -3.35 -4.47
CA LYS A 34 -17.35 -2.21 -3.67
C LYS A 34 -17.21 -2.52 -2.19
N LEU A 35 -16.85 -1.51 -1.42
CA LEU A 35 -16.78 -1.60 0.04
C LEU A 35 -18.10 -1.16 0.67
N THR A 36 -18.50 -1.84 1.73
CA THR A 36 -19.55 -1.37 2.65
C THR A 36 -19.01 -0.24 3.53
N ALA A 37 -19.89 0.52 4.19
CA ALA A 37 -19.47 1.59 5.10
C ALA A 37 -18.53 1.10 6.22
N LYS A 38 -18.78 -0.09 6.77
CA LYS A 38 -17.92 -0.72 7.79
C LYS A 38 -16.53 -1.05 7.25
N GLU A 39 -16.45 -1.53 6.01
CA GLU A 39 -15.18 -1.89 5.38
C GLU A 39 -14.38 -0.65 4.95
N VAL A 40 -15.05 0.43 4.54
CA VAL A 40 -14.40 1.73 4.30
C VAL A 40 -13.77 2.24 5.59
N GLN A 41 -14.50 2.17 6.71
CA GLN A 41 -13.96 2.59 8.01
C GLN A 41 -12.73 1.75 8.39
N ARG A 42 -12.76 0.43 8.19
CA ARG A 42 -11.62 -0.46 8.42
C ARG A 42 -10.42 -0.08 7.55
N LEU A 43 -10.63 0.08 6.24
CA LEU A 43 -9.57 0.47 5.29
C LEU A 43 -8.91 1.80 5.65
N SER A 44 -9.72 2.76 6.12
CA SER A 44 -9.25 4.10 6.49
C SER A 44 -8.26 4.05 7.67
N GLY A 45 -8.48 3.13 8.60
CA GLY A 45 -7.63 2.90 9.78
C GLY A 45 -6.28 2.24 9.50
N ILE A 46 -6.06 1.68 8.30
CA ILE A 46 -4.77 1.04 7.96
C ILE A 46 -3.74 2.14 7.63
N PRO A 47 -2.65 2.33 8.41
CA PRO A 47 -1.66 3.37 8.14
C PRO A 47 -0.82 3.06 6.88
N ASP A 48 -0.08 4.05 6.37
CA ASP A 48 1.03 3.87 5.42
C ASP A 48 0.80 2.98 4.18
N LEU A 49 -0.44 2.97 3.68
CA LEU A 49 -0.79 2.28 2.44
C LEU A 49 -0.32 3.05 1.22
N ALA A 50 0.55 2.43 0.45
CA ALA A 50 1.00 2.89 -0.85
C ALA A 50 0.28 2.11 -1.98
N PRO A 51 0.19 2.67 -3.19
CA PRO A 51 -0.33 1.95 -4.36
C PRO A 51 0.27 0.55 -4.59
N GLY A 52 1.55 0.37 -4.22
CA GLY A 52 2.25 -0.91 -4.35
C GLY A 52 1.63 -2.05 -3.53
N ASP A 53 1.08 -1.75 -2.35
CA ASP A 53 0.54 -2.78 -1.43
C ASP A 53 -0.67 -3.48 -2.02
N PHE A 54 -1.55 -2.72 -2.66
CA PHE A 54 -2.72 -3.24 -3.36
C PHE A 54 -2.31 -4.20 -4.48
N ARG A 55 -1.21 -3.90 -5.18
CA ARG A 55 -0.65 -4.79 -6.19
C ARG A 55 -0.10 -6.06 -5.58
N THR A 56 0.67 -5.97 -4.49
CA THR A 56 1.22 -7.13 -3.78
C THR A 56 0.11 -8.06 -3.30
N VAL A 57 -0.92 -7.52 -2.63
CA VAL A 57 -2.09 -8.28 -2.17
C VAL A 57 -2.82 -8.96 -3.34
N ARG A 58 -3.07 -8.23 -4.43
CA ARG A 58 -3.73 -8.79 -5.62
C ARG A 58 -2.93 -9.96 -6.20
N GLN A 59 -1.61 -9.80 -6.29
CA GLN A 59 -0.72 -10.82 -6.83
C GLN A 59 -0.65 -12.05 -5.93
N GLY A 60 -0.54 -11.88 -4.61
CA GLY A 60 -0.52 -12.98 -3.66
C GLY A 60 -1.81 -13.82 -3.71
N LEU A 61 -2.97 -13.16 -3.75
CA LEU A 61 -4.26 -13.85 -3.80
C LEU A 61 -4.54 -14.52 -5.15
N TYR A 62 -4.01 -13.98 -6.25
CA TYR A 62 -4.07 -14.65 -7.55
C TYR A 62 -3.42 -16.05 -7.50
N TYR A 63 -2.28 -16.19 -6.82
CA TYR A 63 -1.59 -17.48 -6.71
C TYR A 63 -2.24 -18.45 -5.72
N LEU A 64 -2.99 -17.95 -4.73
CA LEU A 64 -3.69 -18.79 -3.75
C LEU A 64 -4.94 -19.47 -4.34
N GLY A 65 -5.47 -18.96 -5.46
CA GLY A 65 -6.62 -19.54 -6.16
C GLY A 65 -7.95 -19.26 -5.44
N GLY A 66 -8.92 -18.71 -6.17
CA GLY A 66 -10.25 -18.39 -5.65
C GLY A 66 -10.54 -16.88 -5.54
N GLY A 67 -11.82 -16.51 -5.58
CA GLY A 67 -12.25 -15.13 -5.41
C GLY A 67 -12.10 -14.70 -3.95
N ALA A 68 -11.13 -13.83 -3.68
CA ALA A 68 -10.94 -13.28 -2.34
C ALA A 68 -12.09 -12.34 -1.97
N LYS A 69 -12.60 -12.46 -0.74
CA LYS A 69 -13.62 -11.55 -0.23
C LYS A 69 -12.96 -10.25 0.22
N ASN A 70 -13.74 -9.17 0.32
CA ASN A 70 -13.27 -7.89 0.85
C ASN A 70 -12.56 -8.03 2.20
N ALA A 71 -13.04 -8.92 3.08
CA ALA A 71 -12.42 -9.18 4.37
C ALA A 71 -10.98 -9.73 4.26
N ASP A 72 -10.74 -10.64 3.31
CA ASP A 72 -9.42 -11.25 3.07
C ASP A 72 -8.44 -10.22 2.49
N LEU A 73 -8.96 -9.37 1.59
CA LEU A 73 -8.21 -8.27 0.99
C LEU A 73 -7.78 -7.24 2.03
N LEU A 74 -8.69 -6.84 2.92
CA LEU A 74 -8.40 -5.91 4.01
C LEU A 74 -7.38 -6.50 4.99
N ALA A 75 -7.54 -7.77 5.37
CA ALA A 75 -6.59 -8.46 6.24
C ALA A 75 -5.20 -8.62 5.60
N ALA A 76 -5.13 -8.76 4.27
CA ALA A 76 -3.85 -8.78 3.57
C ALA A 76 -3.18 -7.40 3.52
N LEU A 77 -3.96 -6.32 3.32
CA LEU A 77 -3.44 -4.95 3.35
C LEU A 77 -2.94 -4.53 4.74
N GLU A 78 -3.63 -4.96 5.80
CA GLU A 78 -3.18 -4.77 7.19
C GLU A 78 -1.81 -5.41 7.41
N ARG A 79 -1.63 -6.67 6.99
CA ARG A 79 -0.35 -7.38 7.09
C ARG A 79 0.77 -6.71 6.30
N GLU A 80 0.50 -6.23 5.08
CA GLU A 80 1.49 -5.49 4.28
C GLU A 80 1.91 -4.18 4.96
N SER A 81 0.95 -3.45 5.53
CA SER A 81 1.23 -2.24 6.31
C SER A 81 2.09 -2.54 7.54
N GLU A 82 1.75 -3.57 8.31
CA GLU A 82 2.48 -3.99 9.50
C GLU A 82 3.92 -4.44 9.16
N ALA A 83 4.10 -5.21 8.09
CA ALA A 83 5.41 -5.69 7.64
C ALA A 83 6.37 -4.52 7.31
N LYS A 84 5.84 -3.40 6.78
CA LYS A 84 6.63 -2.18 6.59
C LYS A 84 7.01 -1.52 7.90
N GLY A 85 6.09 -1.51 8.87
CA GLY A 85 6.37 -1.06 10.23
C GLY A 85 7.56 -1.82 10.82
N MET A 86 7.56 -3.15 10.73
CA MET A 86 8.66 -3.99 11.21
C MET A 86 9.98 -3.76 10.46
N THR A 87 9.94 -3.61 9.14
CA THR A 87 11.15 -3.41 8.32
C THR A 87 11.80 -2.05 8.56
N ARG A 88 11.03 -1.00 8.88
CA ARG A 88 11.58 0.33 9.21
C ARG A 88 12.44 0.33 10.48
N TYR A 89 12.18 -0.58 11.43
CA TYR A 89 13.01 -0.77 12.63
C TYR A 89 14.11 -1.83 12.43
N ALA A 90 14.02 -2.67 11.41
CA ALA A 90 15.06 -3.61 11.02
C ALA A 90 16.12 -2.93 10.14
N THR A 91 16.81 -1.91 10.66
CA THR A 91 18.01 -1.35 10.01
C THR A 91 19.18 -2.32 10.14
N LYS A 92 19.05 -3.56 9.66
CA LYS A 92 20.22 -4.43 9.49
C LYS A 92 20.74 -4.24 8.08
N LYS A 93 21.83 -3.48 7.98
CA LYS A 93 22.62 -3.34 6.75
C LYS A 93 22.95 -4.75 6.23
N ILE A 94 22.27 -5.18 5.18
CA ILE A 94 22.80 -6.23 4.31
C ILE A 94 23.45 -5.49 3.15
N GLY A 95 24.73 -5.21 3.32
CA GLY A 95 25.63 -4.81 2.25
C GLY A 95 26.66 -5.92 2.02
N PHE A 96 27.06 -6.08 0.77
CA PHE A 96 28.46 -6.38 0.44
C PHE A 96 29.20 -5.05 0.33
#